data_AF-A0A3C0HE92-F1
#
_entry.id   AF-A0A3C0HE92-F1
#
_cell.length_a   1.000
_cell.length_b   1.000
_cell.length_c   1.000
_cell.angle_alpha   90.00
_cell.angle_beta   90.00
_cell.angle_gamma   90.00
#
_symmetry.space_group_name_H-M   'P 1'
#
loop_
_entity.id
_entity.type
_entity.pdbx_description
1 polymer ?
#
loop_
_entity_poly.entity_id
_entity_poly.type
_entity_poly.pdbx_seq_one_letter_code
_entity_poly.pdbx_strand_id
1 'polypeptide(L)'
;MGETDITEVTVEVVVNDQVVDLITTSVEIATQNQDSIVISIIENLQENNTIVLNLIEVNGQEDNSFINNSSSITTNLDSDYNIITLTINADNYPEETSWKLLNEANEIISTGSLDDDVEFYSEDICVDYTSCFTLYVYDSYGDGICCGFGEGNFQVFDSLGNTILINDGEFDNFTQEVFCLDETGCEITAEITVLNASSTLENDGKITINTTSGLSPFVYSIDGGLTFSDSNIFDNLSPGVYNLVIEGAEGFCSYSESVLIEACEFTTADVNVIPVSSVVSTDGSIEINPTSGLSPYQYSIDGGQNFVDSSTFTNLPVGDYNIVVKDASGVCLYETGALLQVEGIVINEINYRSSETFKPNDWIELYNPKLTSIDVSNWEVKDDD
;
A
#
# COMPACT_ATOMS: atom_id res chain seq x y z
N MET A 1 6.85 -59.82 -23.74
CA MET A 1 5.47 -59.40 -23.47
C MET A 1 5.41 -57.97 -23.98
N GLY A 2 4.91 -57.81 -25.21
CA GLY A 2 3.65 -57.12 -25.43
C GLY A 2 3.97 -55.68 -25.85
N GLU A 3 4.00 -55.42 -27.15
CA GLU A 3 4.06 -54.05 -27.71
C GLU A 3 2.72 -53.36 -27.41
N THR A 4 2.56 -52.91 -26.18
CA THR A 4 1.39 -52.18 -25.71
C THR A 4 1.83 -50.84 -25.17
N ASP A 5 1.00 -49.84 -25.39
CA ASP A 5 1.22 -48.51 -24.86
C ASP A 5 1.30 -48.56 -23.33
N ILE A 6 2.15 -47.70 -22.76
CA ILE A 6 2.27 -47.52 -21.32
C ILE A 6 1.13 -46.57 -20.91
N THR A 7 0.23 -47.08 -20.09
CA THR A 7 -0.93 -46.36 -19.56
C THR A 7 -0.75 -45.94 -18.10
N GLU A 8 0.17 -46.59 -17.38
CA GLU A 8 0.41 -46.36 -15.96
C GLU A 8 1.84 -46.77 -15.58
N VAL A 9 2.45 -46.00 -14.67
CA VAL A 9 3.76 -46.30 -14.08
C VAL A 9 3.72 -46.08 -12.57
N THR A 10 4.42 -46.94 -11.84
CA THR A 10 4.65 -46.83 -10.40
C THR A 10 6.13 -46.60 -10.14
N VAL A 11 6.45 -45.48 -9.48
CA VAL A 11 7.83 -45.08 -9.17
C VAL A 11 8.00 -44.97 -7.66
N GLU A 12 8.97 -45.69 -7.12
CA GLU A 12 9.44 -45.53 -5.75
C GLU A 12 10.46 -44.39 -5.71
N VAL A 13 10.25 -43.44 -4.80
CA VAL A 13 11.12 -42.30 -4.57
C VAL A 13 11.93 -42.57 -3.31
N VAL A 14 13.25 -42.61 -3.46
CA VAL A 14 14.21 -42.78 -2.37
C VAL A 14 15.02 -41.50 -2.24
N VAL A 15 15.06 -40.91 -1.05
CA VAL A 15 15.90 -39.76 -0.72
C VAL A 15 16.85 -40.19 0.39
N ASN A 16 18.16 -40.04 0.17
CA ASN A 16 19.20 -40.36 1.15
C ASN A 16 19.05 -41.76 1.77
N ASP A 17 18.86 -42.77 0.91
CA ASP A 17 18.65 -44.19 1.26
C ASP A 17 17.37 -44.49 2.05
N GLN A 18 16.43 -43.55 2.17
CA GLN A 18 15.10 -43.76 2.75
C GLN A 18 14.02 -43.69 1.66
N VAL A 19 13.09 -44.64 1.66
CA VAL A 19 11.89 -44.57 0.79
C VAL A 19 10.97 -43.50 1.36
N VAL A 20 10.73 -42.44 0.59
CA VAL A 20 9.92 -41.30 1.04
C VAL A 20 8.54 -41.28 0.39
N ASP A 21 8.39 -41.85 -0.81
CA ASP A 21 7.09 -41.90 -1.50
C ASP A 21 7.02 -43.05 -2.52
N LEU A 22 5.79 -43.44 -2.86
CA LEU A 22 5.47 -44.40 -3.91
C LEU A 22 4.37 -43.81 -4.81
N ILE A 23 4.77 -43.30 -5.97
CA ILE A 23 3.91 -42.52 -6.85
C ILE A 23 3.41 -43.41 -7.98
N THR A 24 2.09 -43.57 -8.08
CA THR A 24 1.43 -44.19 -9.23
C THR A 24 0.77 -43.12 -10.08
N THR A 25 1.12 -43.04 -11.36
CA THR A 25 0.57 -42.03 -12.27
C THR A 25 0.16 -42.62 -13.61
N SER A 26 -0.95 -42.12 -14.15
CA SER A 26 -1.42 -42.45 -15.49
C SER A 26 -0.61 -41.69 -16.53
N VAL A 27 -0.16 -42.39 -17.56
CA VAL A 27 0.63 -41.86 -18.68
C VAL A 27 0.03 -42.34 -20.01
N GLU A 28 0.40 -41.74 -21.14
CA GLU A 28 -0.02 -42.21 -22.47
C GLU A 28 1.20 -42.33 -23.40
N ILE A 29 2.08 -43.31 -23.12
CA ILE A 29 3.31 -43.49 -23.89
C ILE A 29 3.10 -44.58 -24.93
N ALA A 30 2.97 -44.18 -26.20
CA ALA A 30 2.84 -45.14 -27.28
C ALA A 30 4.07 -46.04 -27.39
N THR A 31 3.86 -47.28 -27.86
CA THR A 31 4.93 -48.28 -28.01
C THR A 31 6.14 -47.73 -28.78
N GLN A 32 7.35 -47.93 -28.25
CA GLN A 32 8.64 -47.44 -28.79
C GLN A 32 8.83 -45.90 -28.76
N ASN A 33 7.91 -45.16 -28.14
CA ASN A 33 8.12 -43.74 -27.85
C ASN A 33 8.67 -43.57 -26.43
N GLN A 34 9.13 -42.35 -26.15
CA GLN A 34 9.56 -41.90 -24.83
C GLN A 34 8.66 -40.72 -24.41
N ASP A 35 8.47 -40.57 -23.11
CA ASP A 35 7.83 -39.40 -22.51
C ASP A 35 8.50 -39.07 -21.17
N SER A 36 8.15 -37.93 -20.59
CA SER A 36 8.64 -37.49 -19.28
C SER A 36 7.49 -37.43 -18.29
N ILE A 37 7.71 -37.97 -17.10
CA ILE A 37 6.89 -37.70 -15.92
C ILE A 37 7.59 -36.67 -15.05
N VAL A 38 6.82 -35.82 -14.38
CA VAL A 38 7.33 -34.87 -13.38
C VAL A 38 6.90 -35.37 -12.01
N ILE A 39 7.85 -35.51 -11.11
CA ILE A 39 7.65 -35.92 -9.73
C ILE A 39 8.09 -34.75 -8.84
N SER A 40 7.20 -34.29 -7.97
CA SER A 40 7.50 -33.28 -6.96
C SER A 40 7.76 -33.97 -5.63
N ILE A 41 8.88 -33.64 -4.99
CA ILE A 41 9.27 -34.16 -3.67
C ILE A 41 9.30 -32.95 -2.74
N ILE A 42 8.46 -32.95 -1.71
CA ILE A 42 8.25 -31.79 -0.83
C ILE A 42 8.69 -32.07 0.62
N GLU A 43 9.05 -33.31 0.96
CA GLU A 43 9.39 -33.74 2.31
C GLU A 43 10.74 -34.47 2.35
N ASN A 44 11.40 -34.50 3.51
CA ASN A 44 12.64 -35.24 3.79
C ASN A 44 13.87 -34.82 2.94
N LEU A 45 13.89 -33.61 2.39
CA LEU A 45 15.05 -33.06 1.71
C LEU A 45 16.03 -32.44 2.72
N GLN A 46 17.30 -32.75 2.59
CA GLN A 46 18.43 -32.20 3.37
C GLN A 46 19.25 -31.23 2.51
N GLU A 47 20.27 -30.57 3.06
CA GLU A 47 21.16 -29.67 2.31
C GLU A 47 21.76 -30.34 1.05
N ASN A 48 22.12 -31.62 1.18
CA ASN A 48 22.58 -32.47 0.09
C ASN A 48 21.68 -33.70 -0.01
N ASN A 49 21.08 -33.92 -1.16
CA ASN A 49 20.20 -35.05 -1.40
C ASN A 49 20.76 -35.96 -2.47
N THR A 50 20.75 -37.26 -2.20
CA THR A 50 20.80 -38.31 -3.22
C THR A 50 19.39 -38.80 -3.44
N ILE A 51 18.83 -38.45 -4.60
CA ILE A 51 17.48 -38.86 -5.01
C ILE A 51 17.64 -40.03 -5.97
N VAL A 52 17.03 -41.17 -5.64
CA VAL A 52 16.94 -42.34 -6.50
C VAL A 52 15.48 -42.60 -6.82
N LEU A 53 15.17 -42.65 -8.12
CA LEU A 53 13.86 -43.02 -8.62
C LEU A 53 13.93 -44.44 -9.16
N ASN A 54 13.14 -45.34 -8.60
CA ASN A 54 13.05 -46.73 -9.02
C ASN A 54 11.69 -46.96 -9.70
N LEU A 55 11.68 -47.28 -10.99
CA LEU A 55 10.49 -47.74 -11.70
C LEU A 55 10.18 -49.17 -11.25
N ILE A 56 9.09 -49.34 -10.49
CA ILE A 56 8.70 -50.62 -9.89
C ILE A 56 7.73 -51.38 -10.79
N GLU A 57 6.72 -50.67 -11.32
CA GLU A 57 5.67 -51.27 -12.14
C GLU A 57 5.37 -50.47 -13.40
N VAL A 58 5.03 -51.18 -14.48
CA VAL A 58 4.50 -50.63 -15.73
C VAL A 58 3.22 -51.37 -16.07
N ASN A 59 2.10 -50.64 -16.23
CA ASN A 59 0.77 -51.22 -16.47
C ASN A 59 0.40 -52.33 -15.47
N GLY A 60 0.75 -52.14 -14.18
CA GLY A 60 0.53 -53.12 -13.12
C GLY A 60 1.34 -54.42 -13.26
N GLN A 61 2.46 -54.40 -13.97
CA GLN A 61 3.40 -55.51 -14.08
C GLN A 61 4.78 -55.09 -13.56
N GLU A 62 5.35 -55.89 -12.65
CA GLU A 62 6.73 -55.71 -12.17
C GLU A 62 7.74 -56.21 -13.21
N ASP A 63 8.70 -55.37 -13.58
CA ASP A 63 9.76 -55.71 -14.55
C ASP A 63 10.81 -56.68 -13.97
N ASN A 64 10.83 -56.90 -12.64
CA ASN A 64 11.71 -57.84 -11.93
C ASN A 64 13.23 -57.68 -12.25
N SER A 65 13.62 -56.54 -12.84
CA SER A 65 14.97 -56.16 -13.24
C SER A 65 15.33 -54.83 -12.59
N PHE A 66 16.49 -54.76 -11.94
CA PHE A 66 16.99 -53.53 -11.32
C PHE A 66 18.06 -52.82 -12.16
N ILE A 67 18.37 -53.33 -13.37
CA ILE A 67 19.55 -52.91 -14.15
C ILE A 67 19.30 -51.59 -14.90
N ASN A 68 18.04 -51.29 -15.22
CA ASN A 68 17.63 -50.20 -16.11
C ASN A 68 16.45 -49.39 -15.59
N ASN A 69 16.02 -49.66 -14.35
CA ASN A 69 14.81 -49.08 -13.77
C ASN A 69 15.13 -48.04 -12.69
N SER A 70 16.40 -47.79 -12.41
CA SER A 70 16.83 -46.81 -11.44
C SER A 70 17.56 -45.65 -12.11
N SER A 71 17.25 -44.44 -11.63
CA SER A 71 17.98 -43.22 -11.95
C SER A 71 18.33 -42.52 -10.66
N SER A 72 19.58 -42.10 -10.52
CA SER A 72 20.05 -41.37 -9.33
C SER A 72 20.59 -40.00 -9.70
N ILE A 73 20.23 -38.98 -8.92
CA ILE A 73 20.80 -37.65 -9.01
C ILE A 73 21.21 -37.16 -7.63
N THR A 74 22.33 -36.46 -7.56
CA THR A 74 22.65 -35.63 -6.40
C THR A 74 22.26 -34.19 -6.69
N THR A 75 21.49 -33.60 -5.79
CA THR A 75 21.09 -32.19 -5.86
C THR A 75 21.29 -31.52 -4.51
N ASN A 76 21.57 -30.23 -4.56
CA ASN A 76 21.57 -29.38 -3.38
C ASN A 76 20.19 -28.70 -3.29
N LEU A 77 19.85 -28.20 -2.10
CA LEU A 77 18.74 -27.26 -1.96
C LEU A 77 19.00 -26.00 -2.80
N ASP A 78 17.92 -25.37 -3.25
CA ASP A 78 18.01 -24.03 -3.85
C ASP A 78 18.61 -23.05 -2.85
N SER A 79 19.22 -21.95 -3.31
CA SER A 79 19.84 -20.95 -2.42
C SER A 79 18.87 -20.34 -1.41
N ASP A 80 17.59 -20.39 -1.75
CA ASP A 80 16.52 -19.77 -0.98
C ASP A 80 15.92 -20.76 0.03
N TYR A 81 16.32 -22.04 0.02
CA TYR A 81 15.89 -23.05 1.00
C TYR A 81 17.01 -23.43 1.97
N ASN A 82 16.65 -23.65 3.22
CA ASN A 82 17.58 -24.08 4.27
C ASN A 82 16.90 -25.08 5.22
N ILE A 83 17.68 -25.65 6.14
CA ILE A 83 17.17 -26.55 7.18
C ILE A 83 17.07 -25.77 8.49
N ILE A 84 15.95 -25.95 9.18
CA ILE A 84 15.81 -25.63 10.60
C ILE A 84 15.63 -26.93 11.39
N THR A 85 16.03 -26.94 12.65
CA THR A 85 15.81 -28.08 13.55
C THR A 85 14.86 -27.67 14.66
N LEU A 86 13.69 -28.31 14.73
CA LEU A 86 12.79 -28.22 15.88
C LEU A 86 13.20 -29.27 16.91
N THR A 87 13.42 -28.87 18.16
CA THR A 87 13.61 -29.78 19.28
C THR A 87 12.54 -29.54 20.33
N ILE A 88 11.99 -30.63 20.88
CA ILE A 88 11.02 -30.58 21.98
C ILE A 88 11.54 -31.50 23.09
N ASN A 89 11.79 -30.94 24.26
CA ASN A 89 11.93 -31.70 25.50
C ASN A 89 10.52 -31.89 26.06
N ALA A 90 10.10 -33.13 26.22
CA ALA A 90 8.79 -33.42 26.79
C ALA A 90 8.77 -33.19 28.30
N ASP A 91 7.57 -33.07 28.84
CA ASP A 91 7.30 -33.15 30.26
C ASP A 91 7.10 -34.64 30.66
N ASN A 92 6.36 -34.95 31.74
CA ASN A 92 6.09 -36.35 32.09
C ASN A 92 4.98 -37.02 31.23
N TYR A 93 4.32 -36.30 30.32
CA TYR A 93 3.21 -36.79 29.50
C TYR A 93 3.38 -36.44 28.01
N PRO A 94 4.46 -36.87 27.34
CA PRO A 94 4.76 -36.49 25.95
C PRO A 94 3.61 -36.66 24.95
N GLU A 95 2.74 -37.65 25.14
CA GLU A 95 1.64 -37.99 24.22
C GLU A 95 0.58 -36.90 24.04
N GLU A 96 0.54 -35.91 24.93
CA GLU A 96 -0.35 -34.77 24.80
C GLU A 96 0.22 -33.66 23.91
N THR A 97 1.52 -33.75 23.58
CA THR A 97 2.23 -32.74 22.80
C THR A 97 2.14 -33.03 21.30
N SER A 98 1.61 -32.07 20.56
CA SER A 98 1.67 -32.08 19.08
C SER A 98 2.00 -30.70 18.54
N TRP A 99 2.42 -30.60 17.28
CA TRP A 99 2.85 -29.34 16.71
C TRP A 99 2.62 -29.30 15.20
N LYS A 100 2.60 -28.07 14.66
CA LYS A 100 2.62 -27.82 13.22
C LYS A 100 3.34 -26.52 12.90
N LEU A 101 4.01 -26.50 11.76
CA LEU A 101 4.68 -25.34 11.21
C LEU A 101 3.93 -24.87 9.96
N LEU A 102 3.64 -23.59 9.88
CA LEU A 102 2.95 -22.96 8.74
C LEU A 102 3.84 -21.88 8.11
N ASN A 103 3.70 -21.68 6.81
CA ASN A 103 4.24 -20.50 6.11
C ASN A 103 3.27 -19.31 6.20
N GLU A 104 3.66 -18.17 5.61
CA GLU A 104 2.89 -16.92 5.58
C GLU A 104 1.54 -17.04 4.86
N ALA A 105 1.39 -18.01 3.97
CA ALA A 105 0.13 -18.32 3.27
C ALA A 105 -0.81 -19.23 4.08
N ASN A 106 -0.46 -19.54 5.35
CA ASN A 106 -1.13 -20.54 6.20
C ASN A 106 -1.12 -21.96 5.61
N GLU A 107 -0.15 -22.28 4.75
CA GLU A 107 0.06 -23.63 4.27
C GLU A 107 0.91 -24.40 5.28
N ILE A 108 0.54 -25.66 5.52
CA ILE A 108 1.27 -26.53 6.47
C ILE A 108 2.56 -26.98 5.79
N ILE A 109 3.68 -26.66 6.43
CA ILE A 109 5.02 -27.07 5.99
C ILE A 109 5.45 -28.39 6.63
N SER A 110 5.23 -28.55 7.93
CA SER A 110 5.43 -29.83 8.63
C SER A 110 4.50 -29.92 9.85
N THR A 111 4.28 -31.14 10.34
CA THR A 111 3.49 -31.44 11.54
C THR A 111 4.07 -32.65 12.26
N GLY A 112 3.92 -32.71 13.59
CA GLY A 112 4.32 -33.89 14.35
C GLY A 112 3.58 -34.02 15.67
N SER A 113 3.81 -35.14 16.34
CA SER A 113 3.34 -35.43 17.69
C SER A 113 4.37 -36.30 18.41
N LEU A 114 4.39 -36.25 19.73
CA LEU A 114 5.24 -37.11 20.55
C LEU A 114 4.47 -38.38 20.95
N ASP A 115 5.17 -39.50 21.06
CA ASP A 115 4.63 -40.76 21.61
C ASP A 115 4.91 -40.84 23.12
N ASP A 116 4.13 -41.64 23.88
CA ASP A 116 4.18 -41.78 25.35
C ASP A 116 5.58 -42.02 25.97
N ASP A 117 6.55 -42.54 25.20
CA ASP A 117 7.91 -42.87 25.67
C ASP A 117 8.99 -41.89 25.17
N VAL A 118 8.61 -40.74 24.56
CA VAL A 118 9.55 -39.78 23.95
C VAL A 118 9.88 -38.64 24.91
N GLU A 119 11.02 -38.73 25.60
CA GLU A 119 11.52 -37.64 26.45
C GLU A 119 12.13 -36.47 25.65
N PHE A 120 12.65 -36.75 24.45
CA PHE A 120 13.27 -35.76 23.56
C PHE A 120 12.92 -36.05 22.10
N TYR A 121 12.36 -35.04 21.44
CA TYR A 121 12.01 -35.03 20.03
C TYR A 121 12.93 -34.07 19.28
N SER A 122 13.33 -34.43 18.06
CA SER A 122 14.08 -33.57 17.15
C SER A 122 13.68 -33.86 15.71
N GLU A 123 13.41 -32.82 14.94
CA GLU A 123 13.12 -32.91 13.51
C GLU A 123 13.82 -31.82 12.73
N ASP A 124 14.47 -32.22 11.63
CA ASP A 124 15.03 -31.31 10.63
C ASP A 124 13.96 -31.03 9.56
N ILE A 125 13.64 -29.75 9.37
CA ILE A 125 12.57 -29.29 8.48
C ILE A 125 13.18 -28.39 7.40
N CYS A 126 12.89 -28.70 6.15
CA CYS A 126 13.29 -27.87 5.02
C CYS A 126 12.29 -26.73 4.81
N VAL A 127 12.80 -25.51 4.76
CA VAL A 127 12.00 -24.28 4.76
C VAL A 127 12.62 -23.25 3.82
N ASP A 128 11.77 -22.38 3.26
CA ASP A 128 12.23 -21.19 2.52
C ASP A 128 12.85 -20.20 3.52
N TYR A 129 14.15 -19.96 3.40
CA TYR A 129 14.93 -19.11 4.29
C TYR A 129 14.58 -17.63 4.18
N THR A 130 13.93 -17.22 3.09
CA THR A 130 13.49 -15.84 2.87
C THR A 130 12.09 -15.57 3.43
N SER A 131 11.44 -16.57 4.01
CA SER A 131 10.09 -16.49 4.56
C SER A 131 10.09 -16.51 6.09
N CYS A 132 8.96 -16.11 6.66
CA CYS A 132 8.67 -16.35 8.06
C CYS A 132 7.68 -17.51 8.27
N PHE A 133 7.70 -18.04 9.48
CA PHE A 133 6.94 -19.22 9.87
C PHE A 133 6.19 -18.99 11.17
N THR A 134 5.08 -19.71 11.31
CA THR A 134 4.33 -19.81 12.57
C THR A 134 4.36 -21.26 13.04
N LEU A 135 4.99 -21.48 14.19
CA LEU A 135 5.00 -22.77 14.88
C LEU A 135 3.89 -22.78 15.93
N TYR A 136 2.96 -23.72 15.80
CA TYR A 136 2.01 -24.06 16.85
C TYR A 136 2.52 -25.27 17.61
N VAL A 137 2.52 -25.19 18.94
CA VAL A 137 2.69 -26.34 19.83
C VAL A 137 1.43 -26.45 20.68
N TYR A 138 0.86 -27.65 20.72
CA TYR A 138 -0.39 -27.98 21.37
C TYR A 138 -0.13 -28.92 22.54
N ASP A 139 -0.87 -28.70 23.61
CA ASP A 139 -1.04 -29.62 24.72
C ASP A 139 -2.55 -29.92 24.89
N SER A 140 -2.89 -31.20 24.85
CA SER A 140 -4.30 -31.63 24.90
C SER A 140 -4.95 -31.50 26.29
N TYR A 141 -4.16 -31.44 27.38
CA TYR A 141 -4.68 -31.33 28.75
C TYR A 141 -4.75 -29.88 29.25
N GLY A 142 -3.99 -28.98 28.64
CA GLY A 142 -4.04 -27.54 28.85
C GLY A 142 -3.24 -27.05 30.06
N ASP A 143 -2.25 -27.81 30.51
CA ASP A 143 -1.29 -27.44 31.53
C ASP A 143 0.11 -27.13 30.99
N GLY A 144 0.27 -27.17 29.66
CA GLY A 144 1.50 -26.88 28.95
C GLY A 144 2.49 -28.02 29.05
N ILE A 145 3.65 -27.85 28.41
CA ILE A 145 4.75 -28.82 28.55
C ILE A 145 5.71 -28.44 29.69
N CYS A 146 5.39 -27.37 30.41
CA CYS A 146 5.90 -27.00 31.73
C CYS A 146 4.79 -26.17 32.42
N CYS A 147 4.74 -25.89 33.72
CA CYS A 147 5.59 -26.21 34.85
C CYS A 147 4.73 -26.92 35.89
N GLY A 148 5.15 -28.08 36.39
CA GLY A 148 4.43 -28.76 37.47
C GLY A 148 4.39 -30.28 37.32
N PHE A 149 4.35 -30.74 36.07
CA PHE A 149 4.46 -32.15 35.71
C PHE A 149 5.68 -32.45 34.83
N GLY A 150 6.67 -31.57 34.82
CA GLY A 150 7.92 -31.74 34.08
C GLY A 150 8.55 -30.37 33.79
N GLU A 151 9.71 -30.39 33.16
CA GLU A 151 10.45 -29.19 32.73
C GLU A 151 10.65 -29.26 31.19
N GLY A 152 9.57 -29.59 30.48
CA GLY A 152 9.56 -29.61 29.02
C GLY A 152 9.70 -28.21 28.45
N ASN A 153 10.14 -28.12 27.20
CA ASN A 153 10.38 -26.86 26.48
C ASN A 153 10.61 -27.17 25.00
N PHE A 154 10.59 -26.16 24.14
CA PHE A 154 10.96 -26.34 22.74
C PHE A 154 11.82 -25.21 22.20
N GLN A 155 12.61 -25.55 21.18
CA GLN A 155 13.57 -24.65 20.55
C GLN A 155 13.61 -24.90 19.05
N VAL A 156 13.91 -23.85 18.29
CA VAL A 156 14.21 -23.94 16.86
C VAL A 156 15.63 -23.46 16.63
N PHE A 157 16.40 -24.22 15.87
CA PHE A 157 17.78 -23.90 15.50
C PHE A 157 17.90 -23.71 13.98
N ASP A 158 18.82 -22.85 13.56
CA ASP A 158 19.24 -22.77 12.17
C ASP A 158 20.14 -23.97 11.79
N SER A 159 20.48 -24.10 10.51
CA SER A 159 21.35 -25.18 10.02
C SER A 159 22.79 -25.15 10.57
N LEU A 160 23.19 -24.08 11.25
CA LEU A 160 24.47 -23.95 11.93
C LEU A 160 24.39 -24.28 13.43
N GLY A 161 23.19 -24.57 13.95
CA GLY A 161 22.92 -24.84 15.35
C GLY A 161 22.77 -23.58 16.21
N ASN A 162 22.64 -22.39 15.61
CA ASN A 162 22.30 -21.18 16.35
C ASN A 162 20.80 -21.19 16.68
N THR A 163 20.44 -20.71 17.85
CA THR A 163 19.05 -20.67 18.28
C THR A 163 18.29 -19.53 17.60
N ILE A 164 17.18 -19.86 16.95
CA ILE A 164 16.22 -18.94 16.36
C ILE A 164 15.12 -18.61 17.38
N LEU A 165 14.59 -19.64 18.04
CA LEU A 165 13.45 -19.55 18.95
C LEU A 165 13.71 -20.40 20.20
N ILE A 166 13.26 -19.90 21.35
CA ILE A 166 13.19 -20.63 22.62
C ILE A 166 11.83 -20.32 23.25
N ASN A 167 11.10 -21.36 23.62
CA ASN A 167 9.94 -21.27 24.47
C ASN A 167 10.15 -22.23 25.66
N ASP A 168 9.89 -21.74 26.88
CA ASP A 168 10.15 -22.48 28.11
C ASP A 168 9.07 -23.52 28.44
N GLY A 169 8.01 -23.62 27.64
CA GLY A 169 6.94 -24.60 27.76
C GLY A 169 5.69 -24.10 28.49
N GLU A 170 5.67 -22.85 28.99
CA GLU A 170 4.60 -22.35 29.84
C GLU A 170 3.44 -21.83 28.98
N PHE A 171 2.43 -22.67 28.75
CA PHE A 171 1.20 -22.30 28.05
C PHE A 171 0.03 -23.18 28.52
N ASP A 172 -1.21 -22.82 28.15
CA ASP A 172 -2.38 -23.66 28.42
C ASP A 172 -2.48 -24.76 27.35
N ASN A 173 -3.52 -24.76 26.52
CA ASN A 173 -3.74 -25.78 25.49
C ASN A 173 -2.86 -25.65 24.24
N PHE A 174 -2.30 -24.46 23.99
CA PHE A 174 -1.38 -24.24 22.89
C PHE A 174 -0.62 -22.93 23.06
N THR A 175 0.52 -22.85 22.37
CA THR A 175 1.21 -21.60 22.06
C THR A 175 1.41 -21.47 20.56
N GLN A 176 1.61 -20.24 20.10
CA GLN A 176 2.03 -19.93 18.74
C GLN A 176 3.27 -19.06 18.80
N GLU A 177 4.27 -19.41 18.00
CA GLU A 177 5.53 -18.69 17.93
C GLU A 177 5.80 -18.30 16.48
N VAL A 178 6.05 -17.01 16.26
CA VAL A 178 6.35 -16.47 14.93
C VAL A 178 7.83 -16.17 14.85
N PHE A 179 8.50 -16.66 13.81
CA PHE A 179 9.92 -16.39 13.58
C PHE A 179 10.23 -16.27 12.10
N CYS A 180 11.24 -15.45 11.79
CA CYS A 180 11.81 -15.31 10.45
C CYS A 180 13.26 -15.78 10.46
N LEU A 181 13.70 -16.36 9.36
CA LEU A 181 15.06 -16.89 9.24
C LEU A 181 16.06 -15.84 8.77
N ASP A 182 15.57 -14.78 8.14
CA ASP A 182 16.33 -13.58 7.83
C ASP A 182 15.49 -12.29 7.97
N GLU A 183 16.16 -11.14 7.82
CA GLU A 183 15.50 -9.83 7.83
C GLU A 183 14.60 -9.61 6.60
N THR A 184 14.74 -10.42 5.54
CA THR A 184 13.96 -10.27 4.30
C THR A 184 12.57 -10.88 4.42
N GLY A 185 12.40 -11.96 5.20
CA GLY A 185 11.08 -12.48 5.56
C GLY A 185 10.23 -11.47 6.35
N CYS A 186 10.88 -10.50 7.00
CA CYS A 186 10.18 -9.46 7.75
C CYS A 186 9.71 -8.25 6.90
N GLU A 187 9.76 -8.33 5.56
CA GLU A 187 9.45 -7.18 4.70
C GLU A 187 7.95 -6.81 4.75
N ILE A 188 7.65 -5.80 5.57
CA ILE A 188 6.36 -5.12 5.58
C ILE A 188 6.35 -4.06 4.48
N THR A 189 5.40 -4.15 3.56
CA THR A 189 5.09 -3.08 2.59
C THR A 189 3.75 -2.44 2.94
N ALA A 190 3.64 -1.13 2.72
CA ALA A 190 2.40 -0.40 2.94
C ALA A 190 2.21 0.73 1.93
N GLU A 191 0.96 1.00 1.56
CA GLU A 191 0.55 2.18 0.80
C GLU A 191 -0.01 3.24 1.76
N ILE A 192 0.63 4.42 1.81
CA ILE A 192 0.20 5.52 2.66
C ILE A 192 -0.63 6.54 1.87
N THR A 193 -1.83 6.81 2.35
CA THR A 193 -2.68 7.90 1.83
C THR A 193 -2.76 9.02 2.86
N VAL A 194 -2.40 10.24 2.44
CA VAL A 194 -2.45 11.44 3.27
C VAL A 194 -3.54 12.38 2.74
N LEU A 195 -4.40 12.84 3.66
CA LEU A 195 -5.25 14.00 3.48
C LEU A 195 -4.64 15.16 4.26
N ASN A 196 -4.28 16.22 3.54
CA ASN A 196 -3.74 17.44 4.13
C ASN A 196 -4.82 18.22 4.88
N ALA A 197 -4.39 19.04 5.83
CA ALA A 197 -5.29 19.87 6.62
C ALA A 197 -5.79 21.09 5.82
N SER A 198 -7.03 21.51 6.08
CA SER A 198 -7.66 22.64 5.38
C SER A 198 -7.07 24.00 5.72
N SER A 199 -6.35 24.14 6.84
CA SER A 199 -5.57 25.32 7.17
C SER A 199 -4.49 25.03 8.21
N THR A 200 -3.61 25.99 8.47
CA THR A 200 -2.57 25.89 9.53
C THR A 200 -3.12 25.82 10.95
N LEU A 201 -4.41 26.06 11.15
CA LEU A 201 -5.07 26.09 12.47
C LEU A 201 -6.08 24.96 12.67
N GLU A 202 -6.41 24.22 11.61
CA GLU A 202 -7.38 23.13 11.66
C GLU A 202 -6.66 21.80 11.80
N ASN A 203 -7.27 20.89 12.56
CA ASN A 203 -6.78 19.54 12.78
C ASN A 203 -7.70 18.57 12.05
N ASP A 204 -7.84 18.71 10.74
CA ASP A 204 -8.70 17.87 9.89
C ASP A 204 -7.90 17.01 8.90
N GLY A 205 -6.57 16.99 9.05
CA GLY A 205 -5.70 16.07 8.34
C GLY A 205 -5.97 14.61 8.73
N LYS A 206 -5.61 13.69 7.83
CA LYS A 206 -5.80 12.25 8.02
C LYS A 206 -4.68 11.45 7.38
N ILE A 207 -4.21 10.42 8.06
CA ILE A 207 -3.30 9.40 7.52
C ILE A 207 -4.05 8.07 7.50
N THR A 208 -4.00 7.37 6.37
CA THR A 208 -4.50 6.00 6.22
C THR A 208 -3.36 5.12 5.74
N ILE A 209 -3.09 4.04 6.48
CA ILE A 209 -2.00 3.11 6.23
C ILE A 209 -2.60 1.81 5.70
N ASN A 210 -2.32 1.44 4.46
CA ASN A 210 -2.80 0.16 3.91
C ASN A 210 -1.62 -0.80 3.79
N THR A 211 -1.45 -1.68 4.78
CA THR A 211 -0.43 -2.73 4.72
C THR A 211 -0.74 -3.71 3.58
N THR A 212 0.22 -3.92 2.69
CA THR A 212 0.11 -4.78 1.50
C THR A 212 0.84 -6.11 1.62
N SER A 213 1.84 -6.21 2.52
CA SER A 213 2.56 -7.45 2.86
C SER A 213 3.05 -7.45 4.31
N GLY A 214 3.54 -8.60 4.76
CA GLY A 214 4.10 -8.81 6.10
C GLY A 214 3.19 -9.67 6.98
N LEU A 215 3.64 -9.90 8.21
CA LEU A 215 2.97 -10.81 9.14
C LEU A 215 2.03 -10.09 10.10
N SER A 216 0.78 -10.53 10.12
CA SER A 216 -0.22 -10.08 11.09
C SER A 216 -0.04 -10.78 12.46
N PRO A 217 -0.55 -10.23 13.57
CA PRO A 217 -1.33 -8.99 13.67
C PRO A 217 -0.45 -7.77 13.43
N PHE A 218 -1.01 -6.77 12.74
CA PHE A 218 -0.35 -5.47 12.56
C PHE A 218 -0.85 -4.47 13.61
N VAL A 219 0.07 -3.66 14.11
CA VAL A 219 -0.23 -2.47 14.90
C VAL A 219 0.47 -1.27 14.31
N TYR A 220 -0.16 -0.11 14.45
CA TYR A 220 0.21 1.10 13.74
C TYR A 220 0.52 2.24 14.71
N SER A 221 1.55 3.01 14.40
CA SER A 221 1.96 4.20 15.12
C SER A 221 2.18 5.34 14.13
N ILE A 222 1.91 6.57 14.58
CA ILE A 222 2.21 7.82 13.85
C ILE A 222 3.18 8.73 14.62
N ASP A 223 3.66 8.28 15.78
CA ASP A 223 4.48 9.05 16.71
C ASP A 223 5.89 8.44 16.90
N GLY A 224 6.34 7.64 15.94
CA GLY A 224 7.66 7.00 15.94
C GLY A 224 7.75 5.78 16.84
N GLY A 225 6.65 5.06 17.04
CA GLY A 225 6.59 3.86 17.87
C GLY A 225 6.50 4.14 19.38
N LEU A 226 6.10 5.35 19.77
CA LEU A 226 5.86 5.65 21.19
C LEU A 226 4.52 5.08 21.66
N THR A 227 3.51 5.13 20.78
CA THR A 227 2.20 4.52 20.99
C THR A 227 1.73 3.77 19.74
N PHE A 228 1.04 2.65 19.96
CA PHE A 228 0.51 1.78 18.91
C PHE A 228 -1.01 1.64 19.01
N SER A 229 -1.64 1.40 17.87
CA SER A 229 -3.08 1.29 17.66
C SER A 229 -3.37 0.15 16.68
N ASP A 230 -4.43 -0.63 16.93
CA ASP A 230 -4.93 -1.64 15.97
C ASP A 230 -5.61 -0.98 14.74
N SER A 231 -6.00 0.29 14.85
CA SER A 231 -6.57 1.05 13.73
C SER A 231 -5.46 1.57 12.81
N ASN A 232 -5.62 1.30 11.52
CA ASN A 232 -4.76 1.80 10.45
C ASN A 232 -5.16 3.20 9.93
N ILE A 233 -6.19 3.80 10.52
CA ILE A 233 -6.68 5.14 10.20
C ILE A 233 -6.45 6.06 11.40
N PHE A 234 -5.80 7.20 11.12
CA PHE A 234 -5.56 8.27 12.07
C PHE A 234 -6.18 9.56 11.51
N ASP A 235 -7.17 10.10 12.22
CA ASP A 235 -7.89 11.32 11.85
C ASP A 235 -7.65 12.45 12.85
N ASN A 236 -8.21 13.61 12.55
CA ASN A 236 -8.12 14.81 13.36
C ASN A 236 -6.67 15.29 13.61
N LEU A 237 -5.83 15.17 12.58
CA LEU A 237 -4.39 15.46 12.68
C LEU A 237 -4.10 16.91 12.29
N SER A 238 -3.26 17.57 13.08
CA SER A 238 -2.71 18.89 12.78
C SER A 238 -1.68 18.81 11.65
N PRO A 239 -1.40 19.91 10.94
CA PRO A 239 -0.25 19.96 10.03
C PRO A 239 1.06 19.62 10.74
N GLY A 240 1.90 18.81 10.10
CA GLY A 240 3.16 18.38 10.69
C GLY A 240 3.71 17.09 10.08
N VAL A 241 4.93 16.75 10.51
CA VAL A 241 5.58 15.48 10.16
C VAL A 241 5.17 14.41 11.15
N TYR A 242 4.69 13.29 10.64
CA TYR A 242 4.32 12.10 11.40
C TYR A 242 5.29 10.98 11.06
N ASN A 243 5.86 10.35 12.08
CA ASN A 243 6.77 9.22 11.90
C ASN A 243 5.96 7.95 12.07
N LEU A 244 5.66 7.31 10.96
CA LEU A 244 4.91 6.09 10.92
C LEU A 244 5.80 4.93 11.36
N VAL A 245 5.26 4.06 12.20
CA VAL A 245 5.82 2.75 12.47
C VAL A 245 4.69 1.73 12.35
N ILE A 246 4.92 0.69 11.55
CA ILE A 246 4.03 -0.46 11.45
C ILE A 246 4.79 -1.61 12.06
N GLU A 247 4.24 -2.24 13.09
CA GLU A 247 4.76 -3.48 13.63
C GLU A 247 3.89 -4.64 13.17
N GLY A 248 4.52 -5.74 12.79
CA GLY A 248 3.91 -7.02 12.46
C GLY A 248 4.51 -8.13 13.33
N ALA A 249 3.87 -9.29 13.34
CA ALA A 249 4.29 -10.46 14.14
C ALA A 249 4.64 -10.09 15.58
N GLU A 250 3.72 -9.41 16.26
CA GLU A 250 3.86 -9.03 17.68
C GLU A 250 5.13 -8.20 17.99
N GLY A 251 5.56 -7.38 17.02
CA GLY A 251 6.71 -6.48 17.16
C GLY A 251 8.01 -7.04 16.58
N PHE A 252 8.00 -8.26 16.03
CA PHE A 252 9.17 -8.87 15.41
C PHE A 252 9.53 -8.18 14.08
N CYS A 253 8.53 -7.79 13.29
CA CYS A 253 8.73 -7.06 12.05
C CYS A 253 8.37 -5.59 12.23
N SER A 254 9.17 -4.70 11.64
CA SER A 254 8.89 -3.27 11.67
C SER A 254 9.13 -2.61 10.32
N TYR A 255 8.24 -1.68 9.98
CA TYR A 255 8.38 -0.77 8.87
C TYR A 255 8.26 0.66 9.38
N SER A 256 9.09 1.57 8.89
CA SER A 256 9.03 2.98 9.27
C SER A 256 9.13 3.90 8.08
N GLU A 257 8.32 4.95 8.10
CA GLU A 257 8.30 5.99 7.07
C GLU A 257 7.90 7.32 7.71
N SER A 258 8.43 8.45 7.23
CA SER A 258 7.97 9.77 7.65
C SER A 258 7.05 10.37 6.59
N VAL A 259 5.87 10.82 7.01
CA VAL A 259 4.90 11.50 6.14
C VAL A 259 4.63 12.92 6.62
N LEU A 260 4.33 13.82 5.70
CA LEU A 260 4.01 15.22 5.99
C LEU A 260 2.53 15.45 5.73
N ILE A 261 1.80 15.89 6.76
CA ILE A 261 0.52 16.55 6.59
C ILE A 261 0.81 18.03 6.36
N GLU A 262 0.62 18.49 5.13
CA GLU A 262 0.68 19.90 4.80
C GLU A 262 -0.61 20.61 5.24
N ALA A 263 -0.53 21.93 5.36
CA ALA A 263 -1.68 22.78 5.62
C ALA A 263 -1.88 23.73 4.47
N CYS A 264 -3.12 24.13 4.24
CA CYS A 264 -3.36 25.20 3.31
C CYS A 264 -2.92 26.57 3.86
N GLU A 265 -1.91 27.20 3.24
CA GLU A 265 -1.41 28.53 3.59
C GLU A 265 -1.92 29.65 2.67
N PHE A 266 -2.56 29.29 1.56
CA PHE A 266 -3.09 30.27 0.61
C PHE A 266 -4.43 30.82 1.12
N THR A 267 -4.40 32.04 1.63
CA THR A 267 -5.56 32.69 2.26
C THR A 267 -6.10 33.89 1.46
N THR A 268 -5.27 34.55 0.67
CA THR A 268 -5.60 35.84 0.03
C THR A 268 -4.82 36.10 -1.26
N ALA A 269 -5.49 36.75 -2.21
CA ALA A 269 -4.90 37.34 -3.41
C ALA A 269 -5.57 38.69 -3.71
N ASP A 270 -4.77 39.68 -4.09
CA ASP A 270 -5.27 40.97 -4.56
C ASP A 270 -5.67 40.85 -6.04
N VAL A 271 -6.89 41.28 -6.37
CA VAL A 271 -7.40 41.26 -7.74
C VAL A 271 -7.59 42.69 -8.22
N ASN A 272 -6.83 43.07 -9.24
CA ASN A 272 -6.91 44.36 -9.89
C ASN A 272 -7.68 44.22 -11.22
N VAL A 273 -8.79 44.96 -11.34
CA VAL A 273 -9.66 44.94 -12.51
C VAL A 273 -9.50 46.24 -13.29
N ILE A 274 -9.11 46.15 -14.55
CA ILE A 274 -9.16 47.26 -15.50
C ILE A 274 -10.49 47.19 -16.26
N PRO A 275 -11.35 48.21 -16.14
CA PRO A 275 -12.66 48.24 -16.79
C PRO A 275 -12.59 48.18 -18.32
N VAL A 276 -13.72 47.82 -18.92
CA VAL A 276 -13.91 47.82 -20.37
C VAL A 276 -14.32 49.23 -20.84
N SER A 277 -13.88 49.69 -22.01
CA SER A 277 -14.26 51.01 -22.52
C SER A 277 -15.71 51.11 -23.00
N SER A 278 -16.33 49.99 -23.39
CA SER A 278 -17.74 49.92 -23.78
C SER A 278 -18.30 48.50 -23.67
N VAL A 279 -19.62 48.34 -23.68
CA VAL A 279 -20.29 47.01 -23.56
C VAL A 279 -20.01 46.04 -24.72
N VAL A 280 -19.50 46.55 -25.85
CA VAL A 280 -19.15 45.72 -27.04
C VAL A 280 -17.63 45.56 -27.21
N SER A 281 -16.84 46.20 -26.35
CA SER A 281 -15.39 46.09 -26.36
C SER A 281 -14.94 44.90 -25.53
N THR A 282 -13.71 44.48 -25.77
CA THR A 282 -13.01 43.43 -25.03
C THR A 282 -11.68 43.96 -24.51
N ASP A 283 -11.55 45.25 -24.18
CA ASP A 283 -10.27 45.86 -23.79
C ASP A 283 -10.01 45.87 -22.28
N GLY A 284 -10.88 45.23 -21.49
CA GLY A 284 -10.66 45.08 -20.06
C GLY A 284 -9.60 44.01 -19.74
N SER A 285 -9.13 44.02 -18.50
CA SER A 285 -8.17 43.04 -18.01
C SER A 285 -8.30 42.76 -16.51
N ILE A 286 -7.87 41.58 -16.09
CA ILE A 286 -7.78 41.16 -14.69
C ILE A 286 -6.32 40.83 -14.40
N GLU A 287 -5.76 41.41 -13.34
CA GLU A 287 -4.44 41.09 -12.83
C GLU A 287 -4.57 40.55 -11.40
N ILE A 288 -3.98 39.39 -11.14
CA ILE A 288 -4.11 38.66 -9.88
C ILE A 288 -2.75 38.63 -9.19
N ASN A 289 -2.67 39.12 -7.96
CA ASN A 289 -1.44 39.19 -7.18
C ASN A 289 -1.63 38.44 -5.86
N PRO A 290 -1.28 37.14 -5.80
CA PRO A 290 -1.31 36.37 -4.55
C PRO A 290 -0.44 37.03 -3.48
N THR A 291 -1.00 37.21 -2.28
CA THR A 291 -0.30 37.80 -1.13
C THR A 291 0.05 36.77 -0.06
N SER A 292 -0.30 35.50 -0.30
CA SER A 292 -0.04 34.33 0.54
C SER A 292 0.07 33.07 -0.34
N GLY A 293 0.42 31.92 0.26
CA GLY A 293 0.67 30.67 -0.45
C GLY A 293 2.12 30.54 -0.97
N LEU A 294 2.39 29.44 -1.68
CA LEU A 294 3.73 29.11 -2.18
C LEU A 294 3.88 29.35 -3.68
N SER A 295 4.82 30.22 -4.08
CA SER A 295 5.16 30.41 -5.49
C SER A 295 5.91 29.20 -6.08
N PRO A 296 5.79 28.88 -7.39
CA PRO A 296 4.99 29.58 -8.40
C PRO A 296 3.48 29.27 -8.33
N TYR A 297 2.68 30.19 -8.85
CA TYR A 297 1.21 30.05 -8.89
C TYR A 297 0.73 29.76 -10.31
N GLN A 298 -0.42 29.09 -10.40
CA GLN A 298 -1.21 28.99 -11.62
C GLN A 298 -2.56 29.67 -11.42
N TYR A 299 -3.05 30.31 -12.46
CA TYR A 299 -4.21 31.19 -12.42
C TYR A 299 -5.29 30.70 -13.38
N SER A 300 -6.54 30.84 -12.96
CA SER A 300 -7.73 30.58 -13.75
C SER A 300 -8.71 31.74 -13.54
N ILE A 301 -9.47 32.11 -14.58
CA ILE A 301 -10.61 33.04 -14.50
C ILE A 301 -11.95 32.38 -14.87
N ASP A 302 -11.96 31.06 -15.07
CA ASP A 302 -13.11 30.28 -15.54
C ASP A 302 -13.58 29.21 -14.54
N GLY A 303 -13.29 29.41 -13.24
CA GLY A 303 -13.68 28.49 -12.17
C GLY A 303 -12.79 27.25 -12.05
N GLY A 304 -11.54 27.32 -12.51
CA GLY A 304 -10.56 26.24 -12.38
C GLY A 304 -10.61 25.22 -13.52
N GLN A 305 -11.29 25.55 -14.63
CA GLN A 305 -11.34 24.66 -15.79
C GLN A 305 -10.05 24.75 -16.60
N ASN A 306 -9.44 25.93 -16.70
CA ASN A 306 -8.16 26.14 -17.38
C ASN A 306 -7.20 26.97 -16.53
N PHE A 307 -6.01 26.43 -16.29
CA PHE A 307 -4.93 27.11 -15.56
C PHE A 307 -3.83 27.58 -16.51
N VAL A 308 -3.32 28.80 -16.25
CA VAL A 308 -2.19 29.41 -16.96
C VAL A 308 -1.19 29.98 -15.96
N ASP A 309 0.06 30.14 -16.38
CA ASP A 309 1.13 30.67 -15.52
C ASP A 309 1.16 32.21 -15.46
N SER A 310 0.40 32.88 -16.34
CA SER A 310 0.29 34.35 -16.36
C SER A 310 -0.72 34.83 -15.33
N SER A 311 -0.31 35.77 -14.47
CA SER A 311 -1.19 36.44 -13.51
C SER A 311 -2.10 37.49 -14.15
N THR A 312 -1.85 37.87 -15.40
CA THR A 312 -2.63 38.88 -16.12
C THR A 312 -3.41 38.26 -17.27
N PHE A 313 -4.72 38.53 -17.28
CA PHE A 313 -5.67 38.17 -18.32
C PHE A 313 -6.12 39.44 -19.02
N THR A 314 -5.84 39.52 -20.32
CA THR A 314 -6.19 40.68 -21.15
C THR A 314 -7.23 40.31 -22.19
N ASN A 315 -7.76 41.31 -22.88
CA ASN A 315 -8.75 41.15 -23.93
C ASN A 315 -10.11 40.61 -23.44
N LEU A 316 -10.56 41.07 -22.27
CA LEU A 316 -11.75 40.54 -21.61
C LEU A 316 -13.00 41.44 -21.87
N PRO A 317 -14.14 40.87 -22.28
CA PRO A 317 -15.43 41.57 -22.30
C PRO A 317 -15.99 41.78 -20.88
N VAL A 318 -17.04 42.60 -20.78
CA VAL A 318 -17.87 42.73 -19.58
C VAL A 318 -18.39 41.36 -19.15
N GLY A 319 -18.31 41.04 -17.87
CA GLY A 319 -18.75 39.77 -17.31
C GLY A 319 -18.28 39.52 -15.89
N ASP A 320 -18.83 38.46 -15.30
CA ASP A 320 -18.38 37.91 -14.02
C ASP A 320 -17.34 36.82 -14.28
N TYR A 321 -16.19 36.92 -13.62
CA TYR A 321 -15.08 35.98 -13.73
C TYR A 321 -14.83 35.29 -12.39
N ASN A 322 -14.77 33.96 -12.42
CA ASN A 322 -14.49 33.13 -11.25
C ASN A 322 -13.00 32.82 -11.21
N ILE A 323 -12.29 33.56 -10.37
CA ILE A 323 -10.85 33.43 -10.21
C ILE A 323 -10.54 32.24 -9.32
N VAL A 324 -9.66 31.36 -9.78
CA VAL A 324 -9.07 30.30 -8.98
C VAL A 324 -7.56 30.42 -9.09
N VAL A 325 -6.87 30.49 -7.96
CA VAL A 325 -5.41 30.46 -7.92
C VAL A 325 -4.94 29.21 -7.20
N LYS A 326 -4.07 28.47 -7.87
CA LYS A 326 -3.41 27.28 -7.33
C LYS A 326 -1.96 27.63 -7.02
N ASP A 327 -1.50 27.30 -5.83
CA ASP A 327 -0.10 27.48 -5.46
C ASP A 327 0.75 26.23 -5.75
N ALA A 328 2.05 26.32 -5.48
CA ALA A 328 3.01 25.27 -5.76
C ALA A 328 2.84 24.02 -4.88
N SER A 329 2.21 24.15 -3.71
CA SER A 329 1.92 23.00 -2.84
C SER A 329 0.94 22.04 -3.53
N GLY A 330 0.04 22.58 -4.35
CA GLY A 330 -1.05 21.83 -4.95
C GLY A 330 -2.12 21.37 -3.97
N VAL A 331 -1.98 21.70 -2.68
CA VAL A 331 -2.90 21.40 -1.59
C VAL A 331 -4.04 22.41 -1.52
N CYS A 332 -3.75 23.68 -1.84
CA CYS A 332 -4.69 24.78 -1.80
C CYS A 332 -5.22 25.20 -3.17
N LEU A 333 -6.47 25.65 -3.18
CA LEU A 333 -7.02 26.56 -4.19
C LEU A 333 -7.61 27.78 -3.47
N TYR A 334 -7.28 28.98 -3.95
CA TYR A 334 -7.95 30.21 -3.53
C TYR A 334 -8.98 30.63 -4.58
N GLU A 335 -10.24 30.78 -4.17
CA GLU A 335 -11.33 31.17 -5.07
C GLU A 335 -11.85 32.57 -4.72
N THR A 336 -12.05 33.41 -5.74
CA THR A 336 -12.67 34.72 -5.60
C THR A 336 -13.39 35.13 -6.89
N GLY A 337 -14.22 36.17 -6.84
CA GLY A 337 -14.93 36.70 -7.99
C GLY A 337 -14.38 38.05 -8.43
N ALA A 338 -14.41 38.31 -9.73
CA ALA A 338 -14.16 39.63 -10.30
C ALA A 338 -15.27 40.03 -11.26
N LEU A 339 -15.89 41.19 -11.00
CA LEU A 339 -16.86 41.79 -11.92
C LEU A 339 -16.14 42.77 -12.84
N LEU A 340 -16.09 42.45 -14.12
CA LEU A 340 -15.61 43.33 -15.17
C LEU A 340 -16.80 44.09 -15.75
N GLN A 341 -16.80 45.41 -15.64
CA GLN A 341 -17.86 46.27 -16.15
C GLN A 341 -17.28 47.43 -16.95
N VAL A 342 -18.14 48.18 -17.64
CA VAL A 342 -17.71 49.37 -18.38
C VAL A 342 -17.18 50.42 -17.40
N GLU A 343 -16.13 51.16 -17.78
CA GLU A 343 -15.70 52.33 -17.01
C GLU A 343 -16.90 53.27 -16.84
N GLY A 344 -17.31 53.49 -15.59
CA GLY A 344 -18.41 54.40 -15.30
C GLY A 344 -18.12 55.79 -15.86
N ILE A 345 -19.02 56.33 -16.67
CA ILE A 345 -18.92 57.72 -17.12
C ILE A 345 -19.10 58.62 -15.89
N VAL A 346 -18.02 59.28 -15.48
CA VAL A 346 -18.08 60.33 -14.45
C VAL A 346 -18.38 61.66 -15.14
N ILE A 347 -19.55 62.24 -14.86
CA ILE A 347 -19.85 63.61 -15.25
C ILE A 347 -19.33 64.52 -14.14
N ASN A 348 -18.30 65.30 -14.44
CA ASN A 348 -17.65 66.17 -13.46
C ASN A 348 -18.39 67.49 -13.27
N GLU A 349 -19.04 67.98 -14.33
CA GLU A 349 -19.80 69.23 -14.29
C GLU A 349 -20.96 69.14 -15.28
N ILE A 350 -22.12 69.69 -14.89
CA ILE A 350 -23.29 69.86 -15.75
C ILE A 350 -23.55 71.36 -15.82
N ASN A 351 -23.33 71.94 -17.00
CA ASN A 351 -23.71 73.32 -17.29
C ASN A 351 -25.01 73.31 -18.09
N TYR A 352 -25.92 74.23 -17.79
CA TYR A 352 -27.16 74.33 -18.56
C TYR A 352 -27.64 75.76 -18.67
N ARG A 353 -28.40 76.01 -19.72
CA ARG A 353 -29.21 77.21 -19.88
C ARG A 353 -30.65 76.75 -20.12
N SER A 354 -31.51 76.99 -19.14
CA SER A 354 -32.96 76.83 -19.30
C SER A 354 -33.70 78.10 -18.90
N SER A 355 -34.92 78.27 -19.39
CA SER A 355 -35.88 79.23 -18.85
C SER A 355 -37.13 78.48 -18.36
N GLU A 356 -38.06 79.16 -17.66
CA GLU A 356 -39.33 78.57 -17.16
C GLU A 356 -40.20 77.91 -18.26
N THR A 357 -39.87 78.10 -19.53
CA THR A 357 -40.46 77.40 -20.68
C THR A 357 -39.33 76.96 -21.61
N PHE A 358 -39.40 75.72 -22.12
CA PHE A 358 -38.42 75.19 -23.06
C PHE A 358 -38.35 76.04 -24.32
N LYS A 359 -37.16 76.56 -24.63
CA LYS A 359 -36.90 77.39 -25.82
C LYS A 359 -35.94 76.68 -26.77
N PRO A 360 -35.99 77.00 -28.08
CA PRO A 360 -35.07 76.43 -29.08
C PRO A 360 -33.57 76.63 -28.82
N ASN A 361 -33.19 77.49 -27.85
CA ASN A 361 -31.81 77.82 -27.51
C ASN A 361 -31.41 77.34 -26.10
N ASP A 362 -32.25 76.54 -25.44
CA ASP A 362 -31.90 75.89 -24.19
C ASP A 362 -30.91 74.75 -24.47
N TRP A 363 -29.98 74.51 -23.55
CA TRP A 363 -28.93 73.51 -23.72
C TRP A 363 -28.45 72.95 -22.39
N ILE A 364 -27.93 71.72 -22.45
CA ILE A 364 -27.19 71.05 -21.37
C ILE A 364 -25.82 70.67 -21.94
N GLU A 365 -24.76 71.00 -21.23
CA GLU A 365 -23.37 70.64 -21.49
C GLU A 365 -22.90 69.73 -20.36
N LEU A 366 -22.38 68.58 -20.74
CA LEU A 366 -21.81 67.61 -19.82
C LEU A 366 -20.30 67.64 -19.96
N TYR A 367 -19.58 67.90 -18.88
CA TYR A 367 -18.13 67.91 -18.88
C TYR A 367 -17.57 66.64 -18.25
N ASN A 368 -16.71 65.94 -18.99
CA ASN A 368 -15.86 64.87 -18.49
C ASN A 368 -14.42 65.12 -18.99
N PRO A 369 -13.46 65.42 -18.10
CA PRO A 369 -12.08 65.74 -18.48
C PRO A 369 -11.27 64.54 -18.99
N LYS A 370 -11.78 63.30 -18.86
CA LYS A 370 -11.10 62.06 -19.27
C LYS A 370 -11.55 61.55 -20.65
N LEU A 371 -12.70 61.97 -21.16
CA LEU A 371 -13.24 61.48 -22.44
C LEU A 371 -13.10 62.53 -23.54
N THR A 372 -12.64 62.13 -24.73
CA THR A 372 -12.58 62.99 -25.91
C THR A 372 -13.96 63.22 -26.55
N SER A 373 -14.95 62.40 -26.22
CA SER A 373 -16.36 62.54 -26.61
C SER A 373 -17.26 61.72 -25.69
N ILE A 374 -18.38 62.29 -25.25
CA ILE A 374 -19.42 61.58 -24.48
C ILE A 374 -20.54 61.21 -25.46
N ASP A 375 -20.80 59.91 -25.64
CA ASP A 375 -21.95 59.45 -26.43
C ASP A 375 -23.22 59.51 -25.58
N VAL A 376 -24.05 60.50 -25.88
CA VAL A 376 -25.36 60.74 -25.25
C VAL A 376 -26.52 60.34 -26.16
N SER A 377 -26.28 59.61 -27.25
CA SER A 377 -27.29 59.26 -28.26
C SER A 377 -28.50 58.49 -27.71
N ASN A 378 -28.30 57.78 -26.59
CA ASN A 378 -29.34 57.00 -25.90
C ASN A 378 -29.83 57.65 -24.59
N TRP A 379 -29.46 58.90 -24.32
CA TRP A 379 -29.88 59.61 -23.11
C TRP A 379 -31.15 60.40 -23.42
N GLU A 380 -32.21 60.19 -22.62
CA GLU A 380 -33.40 61.04 -22.67
C GLU A 380 -33.26 62.16 -21.62
N VAL A 381 -33.34 63.41 -22.06
CA VAL A 381 -33.55 64.55 -21.16
C VAL A 381 -35.03 64.62 -20.85
N LYS A 382 -35.42 64.35 -19.60
CA LYS A 382 -36.79 64.57 -19.10
C LYS A 382 -36.85 65.87 -18.31
N ASP A 383 -37.86 66.67 -18.60
CA ASP A 383 -38.34 67.70 -17.70
C ASP A 383 -39.41 67.06 -16.78
N ASP A 384 -39.66 67.64 -15.62
CA ASP A 384 -40.65 67.13 -14.64
C ASP A 384 -42.11 67.42 -15.06
N ASP A 385 -42.31 68.11 -16.19
CA ASP A 385 -43.57 68.36 -16.91
C ASP A 385 -43.55 67.72 -18.31
#